data_AF-A0A9E7B7A4-F1
#
_entry.id   AF-A0A9E7B7A4-F1
#
_cell.length_a   1.000
_cell.length_b   1.000
_cell.length_c   1.000
_cell.angle_alpha   90.00
_cell.angle_beta   90.00
_cell.angle_gamma   90.00
#
_symmetry.space_group_name_H-M   'P 1'
#
loop_
_entity.id
_entity.type
_entity.pdbx_description
1 polymer ?
#
loop_
_entity_poly.entity_id
_entity_poly.type
_entity_poly.pdbx_seq_one_letter_code
_entity_poly.pdbx_strand_id
1 'polypeptide(L)'
;MKFLFPTFLFALFAIAIPIIIHLFSFRQYKTVYFSNVSFLKDIKKESKNKSRLKQLLILIARILTIIFLVFAFAQPYIPTTTDSKKQPNQLIGIYIDNS
;
A
#
# COMPACT_ATOMS: atom_id res chain seq x y z
N MET A 1 -13.43 -13.61 -5.58
CA MET A 1 -13.57 -12.75 -4.39
C MET A 1 -14.37 -11.53 -4.77
N LYS A 2 -15.28 -11.10 -3.90
CA LYS A 2 -15.95 -9.80 -4.00
C LYS A 2 -15.41 -8.90 -2.88
N PHE A 3 -15.59 -7.60 -3.01
CA PHE A 3 -15.19 -6.62 -2.01
C PHE A 3 -16.44 -5.95 -1.47
N LEU A 4 -16.48 -5.71 -0.16
CA LEU A 4 -17.60 -4.96 0.43
C LEU A 4 -17.53 -3.49 0.01
N PHE A 5 -16.32 -2.94 -0.09
CA PHE A 5 -16.05 -1.56 -0.51
C PHE A 5 -15.11 -1.52 -1.71
N PRO A 6 -15.60 -1.81 -2.95
CA PRO A 6 -14.75 -1.87 -4.14
C PRO A 6 -14.12 -0.52 -4.49
N THR A 7 -14.74 0.60 -4.11
CA THR A 7 -14.19 1.95 -4.31
C THR A 7 -12.90 2.18 -3.53
N PHE A 8 -12.66 1.43 -2.45
CA PHE A 8 -11.45 1.58 -1.65
C PHE A 8 -10.19 1.13 -2.41
N LEU A 9 -10.32 0.33 -3.48
CA LEU A 9 -9.19 -0.04 -4.33
C LEU A 9 -8.53 1.17 -5.00
N PHE A 10 -9.27 2.26 -5.24
CA PHE A 10 -8.69 3.51 -5.75
C PHE A 10 -7.66 4.11 -4.78
N ALA A 11 -7.70 3.78 -3.49
CA ALA A 11 -6.67 4.21 -2.55
C ALA A 11 -5.28 3.60 -2.84
N LEU A 12 -5.17 2.56 -3.67
CA LEU A 12 -3.88 2.04 -4.14
C LEU A 12 -3.06 3.11 -4.89
N PHE A 13 -3.70 4.11 -5.49
CA PHE A 13 -2.99 5.23 -6.12
C PHE A 13 -2.11 6.00 -5.11
N ALA A 14 -2.40 5.94 -3.81
CA ALA A 14 -1.53 6.51 -2.77
C ALA A 14 -0.13 5.89 -2.73
N ILE A 15 0.07 4.69 -3.28
CA ILE A 15 1.40 4.05 -3.42
C ILE A 15 2.32 4.87 -4.33
N ALA A 16 1.78 5.68 -5.24
CA ALA A 16 2.58 6.59 -6.05
C ALA A 16 3.39 7.57 -5.19
N ILE A 17 2.88 7.99 -4.03
CA ILE A 17 3.54 8.95 -3.13
C ILE A 17 4.93 8.45 -2.67
N PRO A 18 5.07 7.30 -1.98
CA PRO A 18 6.38 6.80 -1.56
C PRO A 18 7.31 6.48 -2.73
N ILE A 19 6.77 6.05 -3.89
CA ILE A 19 7.58 5.80 -5.09
C ILE A 19 8.16 7.10 -5.63
N ILE A 20 7.34 8.14 -5.79
CA ILE A 20 7.77 9.47 -6.25
C ILE A 20 8.78 10.05 -5.27
N ILE A 21 8.53 10.00 -3.96
CA ILE A 21 9.49 10.49 -2.94
C ILE A 21 10.81 9.71 -2.99
N HIS A 22 10.78 8.42 -3.26
CA HIS A 22 12.00 7.63 -3.39
C HIS A 22 12.80 8.00 -4.66
N LEU A 23 12.11 8.20 -5.78
CA LEU A 23 12.71 8.58 -7.06
C LEU A 23 13.28 10.00 -7.00
N PHE A 24 12.51 10.93 -6.44
CA PHE A 24 12.94 12.29 -6.13
C PHE A 24 13.69 12.29 -4.79
N SER A 25 14.88 11.68 -4.79
CA SER A 25 15.79 11.77 -3.67
C SER A 25 16.29 13.22 -3.57
N PHE A 26 15.62 14.07 -2.76
CA PHE A 26 15.98 15.46 -2.45
C PHE A 26 17.28 15.57 -1.63
N ARG A 27 18.33 14.87 -2.06
CA ARG A 27 19.59 14.78 -1.35
C ARG A 27 20.45 15.98 -1.72
N GLN A 28 20.43 17.01 -0.88
CA GLN A 28 21.44 18.07 -0.93
C GLN A 28 22.78 17.50 -0.44
N TYR A 29 23.71 17.26 -1.35
CA TYR A 29 25.05 16.83 -1.00
C TYR A 29 25.85 18.03 -0.49
N LYS A 30 26.11 18.12 0.82
CA LYS A 30 27.12 19.05 1.34
C LYS A 30 28.52 18.53 1.00
N THR A 31 29.26 19.29 0.21
CA THR A 31 30.68 19.03 -0.07
C THR A 31 31.52 19.49 1.11
N VAL A 32 32.23 18.57 1.76
CA VAL A 32 33.19 18.87 2.82
C VAL A 32 34.59 18.57 2.27
N TYR A 33 35.49 19.56 2.28
CA TYR A 33 36.87 19.40 1.83
C TYR A 33 37.70 18.77 2.95
N PHE A 34 38.30 17.60 2.69
CA PHE A 34 39.17 16.88 3.62
C PHE A 34 40.53 16.61 2.96
N SER A 35 41.63 16.70 3.71
CA SER A 35 43.01 16.71 3.21
C SER A 35 43.56 15.36 2.74
N ASN A 36 42.83 14.25 2.91
CA ASN A 36 43.24 12.91 2.42
C ASN A 36 42.02 12.05 2.06
N VAL A 37 41.63 12.05 0.78
CA VAL A 37 40.38 11.42 0.29
C VAL A 37 40.55 10.01 -0.30
N SER A 38 41.78 9.53 -0.46
CA SER A 38 42.06 8.26 -1.14
C SER A 38 41.51 7.05 -0.36
N PHE A 39 41.83 6.96 0.93
CA PHE A 39 41.41 5.83 1.79
C PHE A 39 39.90 5.80 2.09
N LEU A 40 39.24 6.97 2.14
CA LEU A 40 37.81 7.09 2.38
C LEU A 40 36.94 6.74 1.17
N LYS A 41 37.51 6.75 -0.04
CA LYS A 41 36.78 6.53 -1.29
C LYS A 41 36.37 5.07 -1.47
N ASP A 42 37.22 4.14 -1.05
CA ASP A 42 36.98 2.70 -1.17
C ASP A 42 35.94 2.21 -0.14
N ILE A 43 36.03 2.65 1.11
CA ILE A 43 35.02 2.35 2.15
C ILE A 43 33.64 2.94 1.78
N LYS A 44 33.61 4.15 1.19
CA LYS A 44 32.36 4.74 0.68
C LYS A 44 31.73 3.91 -0.45
N LYS A 45 32.52 3.19 -1.25
CA LYS A 45 32.03 2.40 -2.38
C LYS A 45 31.31 1.14 -1.89
N GLU A 46 31.85 0.44 -0.89
CA GLU A 46 31.16 -0.69 -0.24
C GLU A 46 29.90 -0.25 0.52
N SER A 47 29.98 0.83 1.30
CA SER A 47 28.84 1.34 2.08
C SER A 47 27.64 1.70 1.20
N LYS A 48 27.88 2.22 -0.01
CA LYS A 48 26.83 2.55 -0.97
C LYS A 48 26.03 1.32 -1.43
N ASN A 49 26.65 0.15 -1.60
CA ASN A 49 25.94 -1.05 -2.06
C ASN A 49 25.02 -1.64 -0.97
N LYS A 50 25.49 -1.75 0.29
CA LYS A 50 24.64 -2.18 1.41
C LYS A 50 23.49 -1.19 1.66
N SER A 51 23.76 0.11 1.53
CA SER A 51 22.73 1.15 1.68
C SER A 51 21.63 1.03 0.62
N ARG A 52 21.96 0.70 -0.63
CA ARG A 52 20.99 0.49 -1.72
C ARG A 52 20.01 -0.66 -1.44
N LEU A 53 20.51 -1.82 -1.00
CA LEU A 53 19.65 -2.96 -0.66
C LEU A 53 18.71 -2.63 0.49
N LYS A 54 19.23 -1.97 1.54
CA LYS A 54 18.41 -1.51 2.67
C LYS A 54 17.34 -0.52 2.22
N GLN A 55 17.67 0.41 1.33
CA GLN A 55 16.73 1.38 0.79
C GLN A 55 15.61 0.71 -0.02
N LEU A 56 15.93 -0.30 -0.84
CA LEU A 56 14.94 -1.06 -1.59
C LEU A 56 13.99 -1.83 -0.66
N LEU A 57 14.53 -2.49 0.37
CA LEU A 57 13.72 -3.20 1.37
C LEU A 57 12.78 -2.26 2.12
N ILE A 58 13.25 -1.07 2.50
CA ILE A 58 12.42 -0.04 3.15
C ILE A 58 11.32 0.44 2.21
N LEU A 59 11.60 0.62 0.92
CA LEU A 59 10.62 1.00 -0.07
C LEU A 59 9.52 -0.06 -0.21
N ILE A 60 9.91 -1.33 -0.36
CA ILE A 60 8.97 -2.46 -0.46
C ILE A 60 8.11 -2.55 0.80
N ALA A 61 8.69 -2.43 1.99
CA ALA A 61 7.94 -2.46 3.25
C ALA A 61 6.90 -1.32 3.33
N ARG A 62 7.24 -0.10 2.90
CA ARG A 62 6.29 1.03 2.85
C ARG A 62 5.14 0.75 1.89
N ILE A 63 5.43 0.23 0.70
CA ILE A 63 4.42 -0.12 -0.30
C ILE A 63 3.48 -1.21 0.24
N LEU A 64 4.05 -2.29 0.80
CA LEU A 64 3.28 -3.39 1.38
C LEU A 64 2.35 -2.92 2.51
N THR A 65 2.83 -2.00 3.35
CA THR A 65 2.00 -1.42 4.43
C THR A 65 0.75 -0.76 3.86
N ILE A 66 0.88 0.03 2.78
CA ILE A 66 -0.27 0.68 2.13
C ILE A 66 -1.19 -0.37 1.49
N ILE A 67 -0.63 -1.37 0.80
CA ILE A 67 -1.41 -2.45 0.18
C ILE A 67 -2.26 -3.18 1.23
N PHE A 68 -1.65 -3.58 2.35
CA PHE A 68 -2.37 -4.26 3.43
C PHE A 68 -3.41 -3.38 4.09
N LEU A 69 -3.12 -2.09 4.28
CA LEU A 69 -4.09 -1.13 4.77
C LEU A 69 -5.31 -1.04 3.83
N VAL A 70 -5.07 -0.89 2.53
CA VAL A 70 -6.14 -0.81 1.52
C VAL A 70 -6.97 -2.09 1.50
N PHE A 71 -6.34 -3.26 1.56
CA PHE A 71 -7.08 -4.52 1.61
C PHE A 71 -7.87 -4.71 2.92
N ALA A 72 -7.33 -4.27 4.06
CA ALA A 72 -8.05 -4.33 5.34
C ALA A 72 -9.36 -3.53 5.29
N PHE A 73 -9.35 -2.36 4.64
CA PHE A 73 -10.55 -1.54 4.46
C PHE A 73 -11.44 -1.98 3.29
N ALA A 74 -10.89 -2.56 2.23
CA ALA A 74 -11.67 -3.08 1.10
C ALA A 74 -12.50 -4.33 1.45
N GLN A 75 -12.13 -5.02 2.55
CA GLN A 75 -12.78 -6.24 3.06
C GLN A 75 -13.08 -7.27 1.96
N PRO A 76 -12.04 -7.93 1.39
CA PRO A 76 -12.23 -9.01 0.44
C PRO A 76 -12.95 -10.19 1.10
N TYR A 77 -14.01 -10.68 0.46
CA TYR A 77 -14.72 -11.87 0.88
C TYR A 77 -14.89 -12.85 -0.28
N ILE A 78 -14.98 -14.13 0.06
CA ILE A 78 -15.28 -15.19 -0.91
C ILE A 78 -16.77 -15.50 -0.75
N PRO A 79 -17.63 -15.11 -1.70
CA PRO A 79 -19.03 -15.48 -1.64
C PRO A 79 -19.15 -17.00 -1.77
N THR A 80 -19.73 -17.66 -0.77
CA THR A 80 -20.12 -19.07 -0.88
C THR A 80 -21.45 -19.14 -1.63
N THR A 81 -21.65 -20.19 -2.42
CA THR A 81 -22.83 -20.37 -3.28
C THR A 81 -24.14 -20.49 -2.51
N THR A 82 -24.10 -20.63 -1.19
CA THR A 82 -25.25 -20.74 -0.29
C THR A 82 -26.00 -19.41 -0.11
N ASP A 83 -25.34 -18.26 -0.26
CA ASP A 83 -25.96 -16.93 -0.06
C ASP A 83 -26.52 -16.29 -1.34
N SER A 84 -26.30 -16.90 -2.50
CA SER A 84 -26.75 -16.35 -3.80
C SER A 84 -28.22 -16.67 -4.13
N LYS A 85 -28.94 -17.35 -3.23
CA LYS A 85 -30.40 -17.62 -3.33
C LYS A 85 -31.21 -17.00 -2.19
N LYS A 86 -30.78 -15.87 -1.62
CA LYS A 86 -31.75 -14.96 -1.00
C LYS A 86 -32.33 -14.07 -2.09
N GLN A 87 -33.17 -14.69 -2.92
CA GLN A 87 -34.21 -13.95 -3.63
C GLN A 87 -34.84 -13.01 -2.60
N PRO A 88 -35.07 -11.71 -2.90
CA PRO A 88 -35.80 -10.86 -2.00
C PRO A 88 -37.14 -11.55 -1.82
N ASN A 89 -37.32 -12.23 -0.68
CA ASN A 89 -38.60 -12.72 -0.27
C ASN A 89 -39.39 -11.43 -0.11
N GLN A 90 -40.14 -11.06 -1.15
CA GLN A 90 -41.04 -9.92 -1.14
C GLN A 90 -42.01 -10.23 0.00
N LEU A 91 -41.62 -9.84 1.21
CA LEU A 91 -42.46 -9.82 2.38
C LEU A 91 -43.47 -8.72 2.10
N ILE A 92 -44.49 -9.06 1.33
CA ILE A 92 -45.68 -8.24 1.13
C ILE A 92 -46.44 -8.36 2.45
N GLY A 93 -46.15 -7.45 3.37
CA GLY A 93 -46.90 -7.29 4.61
C GLY A 93 -48.25 -6.70 4.29
N ILE A 94 -49.27 -7.55 4.10
CA ILE A 94 -50.67 -7.11 4.01
C ILE A 94 -51.13 -6.89 5.45
N TYR A 95 -51.23 -5.63 5.86
CA TYR A 95 -51.89 -5.24 7.10
C TYR A 95 -53.38 -5.15 6.84
N ILE A 96 -54.15 -6.08 7.40
CA ILE A 96 -55.62 -5.97 7.44
C ILE A 96 -55.96 -5.33 8.78
N ASP A 97 -56.32 -4.05 8.72
CA ASP A 97 -56.94 -3.32 9.81
C ASP A 97 -58.42 -3.68 9.84
N ASN A 98 -58.94 -4.13 10.99
CA ASN A 98 -60.36 -4.40 11.18
C ASN A 98 -60.84 -3.50 12.31
N SER A 99 -61.61 -2.47 11.92
CA SER A 99 -62.26 -1.49 12.80
C SER A 99 -63.23 -2.12 13.80
#